data_AF-I7KRY1-F1
#
_entry.id   AF-I7KRY1-F1
#
_cell.length_a   1.000
_cell.length_b   1.000
_cell.length_c   1.000
_cell.angle_alpha   90.00
_cell.angle_beta   90.00
_cell.angle_gamma   90.00
#
_symmetry.space_group_name_H-M   'P 1'
#
loop_
_entity.id
_entity.type
_entity.pdbx_description
1 polymer ?
#
loop_
_entity_poly.entity_id
_entity_poly.type
_entity_poly.pdbx_seq_one_letter_code
_entity_poly.pdbx_strand_id
1 'polypeptide(L)'
;TNLIINYIPQTLTDEEFRSMFLSIGPIKSAKIVRDKATGYSYGFGFVDYEKVEDAQRAMQTLNGLQMQNKTIKVALARPGGEEIKGANLYVRNLPRHYQQMDLERLFQRFGTIIQSRVLTDQTTGQSKGVGFVLFDQKKQAEEAISQISGTVPAGGTEPLLIKFADDNAKK
;
A
#
# COMPACT_ATOMS: atom_id res chain seq x y z
N THR A 1 -18.10 0.77 5.40
CA THR A 1 -18.30 -0.59 4.85
C THR A 1 -17.41 -0.88 3.67
N ASN A 2 -16.96 0.15 2.95
CA ASN A 2 -16.08 0.00 1.80
C ASN A 2 -14.65 -0.35 2.20
N LEU A 3 -14.09 -1.37 1.57
CA LEU A 3 -12.76 -1.90 1.77
C LEU A 3 -11.95 -1.80 0.48
N ILE A 4 -10.66 -1.52 0.61
CA ILE A 4 -9.68 -1.63 -0.46
C ILE A 4 -8.81 -2.86 -0.23
N ILE A 5 -8.67 -3.67 -1.26
CA ILE A 5 -7.88 -4.89 -1.25
C ILE A 5 -6.70 -4.66 -2.18
N ASN A 6 -5.49 -4.67 -1.64
CA ASN A 6 -4.26 -4.49 -2.39
C ASN A 6 -3.51 -5.81 -2.57
N TYR A 7 -2.59 -5.82 -3.53
CA TYR A 7 -1.73 -6.98 -3.87
C TYR A 7 -2.51 -8.20 -4.34
N ILE A 8 -3.60 -7.96 -5.07
CA ILE A 8 -4.38 -9.01 -5.72
C ILE A 8 -3.53 -9.62 -6.87
N PRO A 9 -3.51 -10.95 -7.03
CA PRO A 9 -2.88 -11.57 -8.18
C PRO A 9 -3.59 -11.18 -9.49
N GLN A 10 -2.83 -10.98 -10.57
CA GLN A 10 -3.40 -10.51 -11.85
C GLN A 10 -4.35 -11.51 -12.50
N THR A 11 -4.17 -12.79 -12.17
CA THR A 11 -5.00 -13.91 -12.60
C THR A 11 -6.37 -13.93 -11.93
N LEU A 12 -6.56 -13.20 -10.82
CA LEU A 12 -7.82 -13.23 -10.07
C LEU A 12 -8.96 -12.61 -10.89
N THR A 13 -10.05 -13.37 -11.02
CA THR A 13 -11.27 -12.91 -11.68
C THR A 13 -12.14 -12.11 -10.73
N ASP A 14 -12.99 -11.22 -11.27
CA ASP A 14 -13.96 -10.48 -10.45
C ASP A 14 -14.96 -11.42 -9.75
N GLU A 15 -15.26 -12.57 -10.36
CA GLU A 15 -16.14 -13.60 -9.80
C GLU A 15 -15.50 -14.33 -8.61
N GLU A 16 -14.23 -14.75 -8.71
CA GLU A 16 -13.50 -15.34 -7.59
C GLU A 16 -13.29 -14.33 -6.47
N PHE A 17 -12.92 -13.09 -6.82
CA PHE A 17 -12.79 -12.00 -5.87
C PHE A 17 -14.11 -11.78 -5.13
N ARG A 18 -15.22 -11.65 -5.84
CA ARG A 18 -16.54 -11.50 -5.23
C ARG A 18 -16.88 -12.68 -4.32
N SER A 19 -16.66 -13.90 -4.77
CA SER A 19 -16.99 -15.12 -4.03
C SER A 19 -16.24 -15.24 -2.71
N MET A 20 -14.95 -14.86 -2.68
CA MET A 20 -14.18 -14.84 -1.44
C MET A 20 -14.77 -13.90 -0.39
N PHE A 21 -15.14 -12.68 -0.79
CA PHE A 21 -15.69 -11.69 0.14
C PHE A 21 -17.14 -12.00 0.54
N LEU A 22 -17.92 -12.64 -0.35
CA LEU A 22 -19.25 -13.19 -0.04
C LEU A 22 -19.22 -14.24 1.07
N SER A 23 -18.13 -15.00 1.20
CA SER A 23 -17.98 -16.00 2.27
C SER A 23 -17.96 -15.39 3.68
N ILE A 24 -17.67 -14.10 3.82
CA ILE A 24 -17.69 -13.40 5.12
C ILE A 24 -19.08 -12.86 5.44
N GLY A 25 -19.76 -12.32 4.43
CA GLY A 25 -21.06 -11.69 4.58
C GLY A 25 -21.56 -11.07 3.27
N PRO A 26 -22.81 -10.59 3.26
CA PRO A 26 -23.41 -10.02 2.06
C PRO A 26 -22.74 -8.69 1.68
N ILE A 27 -22.42 -8.58 0.40
CA ILE A 27 -21.74 -7.42 -0.20
C ILE A 27 -22.68 -6.68 -1.15
N LYS A 28 -22.61 -5.35 -1.14
CA LYS A 28 -23.29 -4.47 -2.10
C LYS A 28 -22.58 -4.48 -3.44
N SER A 29 -21.25 -4.46 -3.41
CA SER A 29 -20.43 -4.42 -4.63
C SER A 29 -19.04 -4.96 -4.35
N ALA A 30 -18.46 -5.65 -5.35
CA ALA A 30 -17.05 -6.02 -5.37
C ALA A 30 -16.54 -5.84 -6.79
N LYS A 31 -15.39 -5.18 -6.93
CA LYS A 31 -14.81 -4.90 -8.25
C LYS A 31 -13.29 -4.83 -8.18
N ILE A 32 -12.63 -5.53 -9.09
CA ILE A 32 -11.20 -5.37 -9.34
C ILE A 32 -10.98 -4.16 -10.24
N VAL A 33 -10.03 -3.30 -9.90
CA VAL A 33 -9.68 -2.18 -10.75
C VAL A 33 -8.79 -2.68 -11.87
N ARG A 34 -9.32 -2.62 -13.09
CA ARG A 34 -8.62 -3.01 -14.32
C ARG A 34 -8.52 -1.81 -15.26
N ASP A 35 -7.50 -1.84 -16.10
CA ASP A 35 -7.36 -0.91 -17.21
C ASP A 35 -8.48 -1.11 -18.22
N LYS A 36 -9.12 -0.01 -18.64
CA LYS A 36 -10.31 -0.07 -19.52
C LYS A 36 -9.96 -0.46 -20.96
N ALA A 37 -8.74 -0.21 -21.42
CA ALA A 37 -8.33 -0.48 -22.79
C ALA A 37 -7.78 -1.90 -22.94
N THR A 38 -6.96 -2.34 -21.98
CA THR A 38 -6.23 -3.62 -22.04
C THR A 38 -6.85 -4.73 -21.19
N GLY A 39 -7.76 -4.39 -20.27
CA GLY A 39 -8.30 -5.34 -19.28
C GLY A 39 -7.30 -5.72 -18.18
N TYR A 40 -6.11 -5.10 -18.18
CA TYR A 40 -5.03 -5.41 -17.24
C TYR A 40 -5.41 -5.06 -15.80
N SER A 41 -5.29 -6.00 -14.86
CA SER A 41 -5.57 -5.74 -13.46
C SER A 41 -4.47 -4.88 -12.83
N TYR A 42 -4.86 -3.76 -12.20
CA TYR A 42 -3.93 -2.95 -11.43
C TYR A 42 -3.51 -3.62 -10.11
N GLY A 43 -4.02 -4.82 -9.82
CA GLY A 43 -3.65 -5.59 -8.63
C GLY A 43 -4.26 -5.06 -7.34
N PHE A 44 -5.33 -4.25 -7.45
CA PHE A 44 -6.15 -3.84 -6.32
C PHE A 44 -7.64 -3.79 -6.71
N GLY A 45 -8.50 -3.87 -5.70
CA GLY A 45 -9.96 -3.91 -5.86
C GLY A 45 -10.67 -3.28 -4.67
N PHE A 46 -11.98 -3.09 -4.83
CA PHE A 46 -12.85 -2.53 -3.80
C PHE A 46 -13.98 -3.49 -3.49
N VAL A 47 -14.36 -3.57 -2.22
CA VAL A 47 -15.49 -4.35 -1.74
C VAL A 47 -16.30 -3.51 -0.76
N ASP A 48 -17.57 -3.29 -1.06
CA ASP A 48 -18.51 -2.64 -0.15
C ASP A 48 -19.46 -3.65 0.45
N TYR A 49 -19.38 -3.81 1.78
CA TYR A 49 -20.29 -4.68 2.54
C TYR A 49 -21.63 -4.02 2.83
N GLU A 50 -22.66 -4.83 3.06
CA GLU A 50 -23.92 -4.30 3.59
C GLU A 50 -23.77 -3.80 5.02
N LYS A 51 -23.06 -4.56 5.87
CA LYS A 51 -22.84 -4.23 7.28
C LYS A 51 -21.39 -3.88 7.58
N VAL A 52 -21.17 -2.99 8.54
CA VAL A 52 -19.84 -2.59 9.00
C VAL A 52 -19.13 -3.75 9.71
N GLU A 53 -19.89 -4.58 10.43
CA GLU A 53 -19.39 -5.77 11.12
C GLU A 53 -18.76 -6.78 10.14
N ASP A 54 -19.40 -6.98 8.98
CA ASP A 54 -18.88 -7.88 7.93
C ASP A 54 -17.57 -7.34 7.34
N ALA A 55 -17.49 -6.02 7.13
CA ALA A 55 -16.28 -5.37 6.66
C ALA A 55 -15.12 -5.51 7.66
N GLN A 56 -15.39 -5.35 8.96
CA GLN A 56 -14.40 -5.56 10.02
C GLN A 56 -13.94 -7.02 10.08
N ARG A 57 -14.87 -7.99 10.00
CA ARG A 57 -14.53 -9.42 9.94
C ARG A 57 -13.69 -9.75 8.70
N ALA A 58 -14.03 -9.20 7.54
CA ALA A 58 -13.25 -9.40 6.32
C ALA A 58 -11.83 -8.87 6.48
N MET A 59 -11.64 -7.70 7.10
CA MET A 59 -10.32 -7.18 7.42
C MET A 59 -9.53 -8.08 8.37
N GLN A 60 -10.17 -8.68 9.38
CA GLN A 60 -9.45 -9.53 10.32
C GLN A 60 -9.13 -10.92 9.75
N THR A 61 -10.02 -11.47 8.93
CA THR A 61 -9.90 -12.84 8.41
C THR A 61 -9.12 -12.91 7.11
N LEU A 62 -9.28 -11.94 6.21
CA LEU A 62 -8.72 -11.99 4.85
C LEU A 62 -7.44 -11.14 4.71
N ASN A 63 -7.16 -10.21 5.62
CA ASN A 63 -5.91 -9.46 5.57
C ASN A 63 -4.71 -10.37 5.85
N GLY A 64 -3.73 -10.36 4.96
CA GLY A 64 -2.56 -11.24 5.07
C GLY A 64 -2.76 -12.60 4.40
N LEU A 65 -3.90 -12.86 3.75
CA LEU A 65 -4.12 -14.12 3.03
C LEU A 65 -3.12 -14.23 1.86
N GLN A 66 -2.36 -15.32 1.83
CA GLN A 66 -1.47 -15.62 0.71
C GLN A 66 -2.25 -16.24 -0.45
N MET A 67 -2.16 -15.61 -1.61
CA MET A 67 -2.72 -16.06 -2.86
C MET A 67 -1.63 -16.08 -3.92
N GLN A 68 -1.29 -17.27 -4.41
CA GLN A 68 -0.18 -17.49 -5.34
C GLN A 68 1.14 -16.91 -4.77
N ASN A 69 1.72 -15.92 -5.43
CA ASN A 69 2.95 -15.23 -5.02
C ASN A 69 2.70 -13.88 -4.35
N LYS A 70 1.44 -13.58 -3.96
CA LYS A 70 1.08 -12.31 -3.31
C LYS A 70 0.38 -12.55 -1.99
N THR A 71 0.54 -11.59 -1.09
CA THR A 71 -0.16 -11.54 0.19
C THR A 71 -1.13 -10.38 0.11
N ILE A 72 -2.43 -10.67 0.06
CA ILE A 72 -3.44 -9.63 -0.09
C ILE A 72 -3.50 -8.79 1.19
N LYS A 73 -3.73 -7.49 1.02
CA LYS A 73 -3.89 -6.56 2.13
C LYS A 73 -5.27 -5.96 2.09
N VAL A 74 -6.07 -6.22 3.12
CA VAL A 74 -7.45 -5.72 3.23
C VAL A 74 -7.46 -4.57 4.23
N ALA A 75 -7.89 -3.40 3.77
CA ALA A 75 -7.95 -2.18 4.58
C ALA A 75 -9.25 -1.41 4.30
N LEU A 76 -9.60 -0.47 5.17
CA LEU A 76 -10.72 0.43 4.90
C LEU A 76 -10.43 1.28 3.66
N ALA A 77 -11.38 1.30 2.71
CA ALA A 77 -11.29 2.19 1.57
C ALA A 77 -11.50 3.62 2.05
N ARG A 78 -10.62 4.51 1.59
CA ARG A 78 -10.74 5.95 1.85
C ARG A 78 -11.63 6.57 0.77
N PRO A 79 -12.43 7.60 1.10
CA PRO A 79 -13.22 8.31 0.10
C PRO A 79 -12.28 8.82 -0.99
N GLY A 80 -12.55 8.41 -2.24
CA GLY A 80 -11.75 8.76 -3.41
C GLY A 80 -11.60 10.27 -3.59
N GLY A 81 -10.48 10.72 -4.15
CA GLY A 81 -10.20 12.13 -4.40
C GLY A 81 -8.83 12.33 -5.03
N GLU A 82 -8.58 13.51 -5.62
CA GLU A 82 -7.26 13.86 -6.14
C GLU A 82 -6.22 14.03 -5.01
N GLU A 83 -6.65 14.38 -3.80
CA GLU A 83 -5.78 14.58 -2.62
C GLU A 83 -5.08 13.31 -2.13
N ILE A 84 -5.62 12.13 -2.45
CA ILE A 84 -5.01 10.84 -2.12
C ILE A 84 -4.02 10.39 -3.20
N LYS A 85 -4.14 10.94 -4.41
CA LYS A 85 -3.23 10.66 -5.51
C LYS A 85 -1.94 11.46 -5.30
N GLY A 86 -0.80 10.80 -5.40
CA GLY A 86 0.50 11.42 -5.15
C GLY A 86 0.92 11.48 -3.69
N ALA A 87 0.24 10.79 -2.77
CA ALA A 87 0.70 10.64 -1.38
C ALA A 87 1.76 9.52 -1.20
N ASN A 88 2.15 8.85 -2.30
CA ASN A 88 3.13 7.77 -2.28
C ASN A 88 4.55 8.31 -2.47
N LEU A 89 5.42 8.02 -1.52
CA LEU A 89 6.82 8.42 -1.51
C LEU A 89 7.73 7.23 -1.76
N TYR A 90 8.79 7.49 -2.50
CA TYR A 90 9.91 6.60 -2.72
C TYR A 90 11.13 7.16 -1.99
N VAL A 91 11.62 6.39 -1.02
CA VAL A 91 12.72 6.74 -0.13
C VAL A 91 13.95 5.93 -0.53
N ARG A 92 15.07 6.59 -0.81
CA ARG A 92 16.38 5.99 -1.07
C ARG A 92 17.37 6.36 0.03
N ASN A 93 18.50 5.64 0.03
CA ASN A 93 19.60 5.80 0.96
C ASN A 93 19.18 5.51 2.42
N LEU A 94 18.22 4.60 2.59
CA LEU A 94 17.88 4.08 3.92
C LEU A 94 19.04 3.23 4.44
N PRO A 95 19.37 3.33 5.74
CA PRO A 95 20.35 2.47 6.36
C PRO A 95 19.98 0.99 6.18
N ARG A 96 20.95 0.11 5.94
CA ARG A 96 20.67 -1.30 5.68
C ARG A 96 20.01 -2.04 6.85
N HIS A 97 20.16 -1.51 8.06
CA HIS A 97 19.54 -2.04 9.28
C HIS A 97 18.11 -1.54 9.50
N TYR A 98 17.66 -0.51 8.76
CA TYR A 98 16.30 0.00 8.91
C TYR A 98 15.29 -1.02 8.41
N GLN A 99 14.36 -1.34 9.29
CA GLN A 99 13.20 -2.17 9.01
C GLN A 99 11.99 -1.30 8.67
N GLN A 100 10.89 -1.94 8.28
CA GLN A 100 9.62 -1.27 8.04
C GLN A 100 9.17 -0.43 9.25
N MET A 101 9.36 -0.95 10.47
CA MET A 101 9.03 -0.25 11.71
C MET A 101 9.85 1.03 11.91
N ASP A 102 11.14 1.02 11.57
CA ASP A 102 12.00 2.20 11.68
C ASP A 102 11.59 3.27 10.67
N LEU A 103 11.27 2.84 9.44
CA LEU A 103 10.75 3.73 8.41
C LEU A 103 9.43 4.37 8.86
N GLU A 104 8.52 3.59 9.41
CA GLU A 104 7.25 4.10 9.92
C GLU A 104 7.46 5.09 11.07
N ARG A 105 8.34 4.77 12.02
CA ARG A 105 8.67 5.66 13.14
C ARG A 105 9.30 6.97 12.70
N LEU A 106 10.08 6.95 11.63
CA LEU A 106 10.72 8.14 11.10
C LEU A 106 9.71 9.06 10.40
N PHE A 107 8.77 8.48 9.65
CA PHE A 107 7.83 9.23 8.82
C PHE A 107 6.51 9.57 9.53
N GLN A 108 6.13 8.85 10.60
CA GLN A 108 4.85 9.07 11.32
C GLN A 108 4.71 10.49 11.89
N ARG A 109 5.84 11.18 12.13
CA ARG A 109 5.84 12.57 12.63
C ARG A 109 5.30 13.59 11.64
N PHE A 110 5.32 13.27 10.34
CA PHE A 110 4.85 14.15 9.27
C PHE A 110 3.37 13.91 8.93
N GLY A 111 2.82 12.77 9.36
CA GLY A 111 1.44 12.43 9.08
C GLY A 111 1.12 10.96 9.26
N THR A 112 -0.13 10.62 9.00
CA THR A 112 -0.64 9.25 9.11
C THR A 112 -0.12 8.41 7.95
N ILE A 113 0.66 7.37 8.27
CA ILE A 113 1.17 6.42 7.29
C ILE A 113 0.09 5.35 7.04
N ILE A 114 -0.31 5.22 5.78
CA ILE A 114 -1.27 4.21 5.31
C ILE A 114 -0.55 2.91 4.96
N GLN A 115 0.66 3.04 4.41
CA GLN A 115 1.48 1.90 4.05
C GLN A 115 2.96 2.27 4.01
N SER A 116 3.78 1.53 4.73
CA SER A 116 5.23 1.57 4.62
C SER A 116 5.72 0.24 4.03
N ARG A 117 6.82 0.23 3.27
CA ARG A 117 7.48 -1.01 2.85
C ARG A 117 8.96 -0.77 2.58
N VAL A 118 9.84 -1.58 3.16
CA VAL A 118 11.26 -1.59 2.80
C VAL A 118 11.50 -2.64 1.72
N LEU A 119 12.22 -2.29 0.67
CA LEU A 119 12.65 -3.21 -0.37
C LEU A 119 13.93 -3.92 0.07
N THR A 120 13.85 -5.24 0.13
CA THR A 120 15.01 -6.12 0.30
C THR A 120 15.40 -6.75 -1.04
N ASP A 121 16.67 -7.07 -1.16
CA ASP A 121 17.22 -7.80 -2.28
C ASP A 121 16.77 -9.26 -2.19
N GLN A 122 16.19 -9.79 -3.28
CA GLN A 122 15.60 -11.12 -3.27
C GLN A 122 16.65 -12.25 -3.20
N THR A 123 17.88 -11.96 -3.61
CA THR A 123 18.98 -12.95 -3.65
C THR A 123 19.70 -13.02 -2.32
N THR A 124 19.97 -11.86 -1.72
CA THR A 124 20.79 -11.76 -0.49
C THR A 124 19.95 -11.54 0.78
N GLY A 125 18.67 -11.22 0.64
CA GLY A 125 17.80 -10.81 1.75
C GLY A 125 18.16 -9.46 2.37
N GLN A 126 19.21 -8.79 1.91
CA GLN A 126 19.67 -7.53 2.48
C GLN A 126 18.77 -6.36 2.04
N SER A 127 18.58 -5.38 2.93
CA SER A 127 17.88 -4.14 2.56
C SER A 127 18.62 -3.45 1.42
N LYS A 128 17.88 -3.10 0.35
CA LYS A 128 18.42 -2.33 -0.78
C LYS A 128 18.67 -0.87 -0.42
N GLY A 129 18.38 -0.47 0.81
CA GLY A 129 18.39 0.93 1.24
C GLY A 129 17.28 1.74 0.57
N VAL A 130 16.19 1.06 0.17
CA VAL A 130 15.07 1.67 -0.54
C VAL A 130 13.77 1.29 0.14
N GLY A 131 12.84 2.23 0.25
CA GLY A 131 11.51 2.00 0.81
C GLY A 131 10.43 2.83 0.12
N PHE A 132 9.19 2.47 0.41
CA PHE A 132 8.00 3.20 0.00
C PHE A 132 7.21 3.62 1.25
N VAL A 133 6.69 4.84 1.24
CA VAL A 133 5.82 5.35 2.29
C VAL A 133 4.63 6.04 1.64
N LEU A 134 3.45 5.48 1.84
CA LEU A 134 2.17 6.05 1.43
C LEU A 134 1.57 6.79 2.62
N PHE A 135 1.43 8.10 2.48
CA PHE A 135 0.74 8.94 3.44
C PHE A 135 -0.76 8.96 3.20
N ASP A 136 -1.47 9.45 4.21
CA ASP A 136 -2.91 9.68 4.11
C ASP A 136 -3.19 10.81 3.10
N GLN A 137 -2.45 11.91 3.20
CA GLN A 137 -2.62 13.08 2.34
C GLN A 137 -1.35 13.40 1.56
N LYS A 138 -1.51 13.90 0.33
CA LYS A 138 -0.39 14.41 -0.48
C LYS A 138 0.40 15.50 0.27
N LYS A 139 -0.28 16.39 0.99
CA LYS A 139 0.37 17.47 1.77
C LYS A 139 1.37 16.92 2.79
N GLN A 140 1.02 15.85 3.51
CA GLN A 140 1.93 15.19 4.45
C GLN A 140 3.16 14.61 3.74
N ALA A 141 2.95 14.07 2.54
CA ALA A 141 4.02 13.55 1.71
C ALA A 141 4.97 14.67 1.22
N GLU A 142 4.43 15.83 0.84
CA GLU A 142 5.18 17.04 0.47
C GLU A 142 6.01 17.56 1.65
N GLU A 143 5.41 17.65 2.83
CA GLU A 143 6.12 18.06 4.05
C GLU A 143 7.23 17.09 4.41
N ALA A 144 6.99 15.78 4.31
CA ALA A 144 8.03 14.78 4.53
C ALA A 144 9.20 14.97 3.56
N ILE A 145 8.95 15.12 2.26
CA ILE A 145 10.01 15.40 1.28
C ILE A 145 10.77 16.67 1.67
N SER A 146 10.09 17.77 1.98
CA SER A 146 10.75 19.04 2.26
C SER A 146 11.54 19.06 3.57
N GLN A 147 11.13 18.30 4.58
CA GLN A 147 11.75 18.32 5.90
C GLN A 147 12.86 17.29 6.08
N ILE A 148 12.72 16.09 5.51
CA ILE A 148 13.65 14.97 5.78
C ILE A 148 14.46 14.54 4.54
N SER A 149 14.07 14.93 3.32
CA SER A 149 14.91 14.69 2.15
C SER A 149 16.19 15.52 2.25
N GLY A 150 17.34 14.90 2.01
CA GLY A 150 18.66 15.49 2.20
C GLY A 150 19.24 15.34 3.61
N THR A 151 18.47 14.83 4.58
CA THR A 151 18.96 14.64 5.96
C THR A 151 19.53 13.24 6.16
N VAL A 152 20.56 13.13 6.99
CA VAL A 152 21.18 11.83 7.33
C VAL A 152 20.39 11.22 8.51
N PRO A 153 19.79 10.02 8.35
CA PRO A 153 19.02 9.39 9.41
C PRO A 153 19.95 8.85 10.49
N ALA A 154 19.43 8.61 11.70
CA ALA A 154 20.21 8.06 12.79
C ALA A 154 20.80 6.69 12.40
N GLY A 155 22.13 6.57 12.43
CA GLY A 155 22.84 5.36 11.98
C GLY A 155 23.05 5.25 10.46
N GLY A 156 22.67 6.26 9.68
CA GLY A 156 23.00 6.36 8.26
C GLY A 156 24.32 7.08 8.00
N THR A 157 24.95 6.75 6.87
CA THR A 157 26.13 7.46 6.34
C THR A 157 25.78 8.37 5.17
N GLU A 158 24.60 8.19 4.58
CA GLU A 158 24.16 8.92 3.38
C GLU A 158 22.89 9.71 3.68
N PRO A 159 22.69 10.87 3.01
CA PRO A 159 21.45 11.63 3.12
C PRO A 159 20.29 10.86 2.47
N LEU A 160 19.14 10.84 3.15
CA LEU A 160 17.91 10.28 2.61
C LEU A 160 17.50 11.03 1.36
N LEU A 161 17.06 10.29 0.34
CA LEU A 161 16.54 10.91 -0.87
C LEU A 161 15.12 10.47 -1.10
N ILE A 162 14.20 11.43 -0.96
CA ILE A 162 12.77 11.17 -1.00
C ILE A 162 12.19 11.88 -2.21
N LYS A 163 11.40 11.15 -2.99
CA LYS A 163 10.67 11.67 -4.14
C LYS A 163 9.27 11.07 -4.17
N PHE A 164 8.38 11.66 -4.96
CA PHE A 164 7.12 10.98 -5.28
C PHE A 164 7.42 9.67 -5.99
N ALA A 165 6.79 8.60 -5.52
CA ALA A 165 6.83 7.32 -6.18
C ALA A 165 5.98 7.41 -7.44
N ASP A 166 6.57 7.04 -8.58
CA ASP A 166 5.80 6.76 -9.78
C ASP A 166 4.81 5.63 -9.47
N ASP A 167 3.56 5.84 -9.83
CA ASP A 167 2.54 4.80 -9.73
C ASP A 167 2.97 3.66 -10.66
N ASN A 168 3.52 2.59 -10.08
CA ASN A 168 4.08 1.45 -10.81
C ASN A 168 2.99 0.60 -11.51
N ALA A 169 1.82 1.19 -11.74
CA ALA A 169 0.73 0.71 -12.59
C ALA A 169 1.07 0.77 -14.09
N LYS A 170 2.23 1.33 -14.47
CA LYS A 170 2.75 1.32 -15.84
C LYS A 170 4.03 0.50 -15.93
N LYS A 171 3.91 -0.83 -15.98
CA LYS A 171 4.91 -1.68 -16.63
C LYS A 171 4.28 -2.95 -17.17
#